data_AF-A0A1Q7VQX2-F1
#
_entry.id   AF-A0A1Q7VQX2-F1
#
_cell.length_a   1.000
_cell.length_b   1.000
_cell.length_c   1.000
_cell.angle_alpha   90.00
_cell.angle_beta   90.00
_cell.angle_gamma   90.00
#
_symmetry.space_group_name_H-M   'P 1'
#
loop_
_entity.id
_entity.type
_entity.pdbx_description
1 polymer ?
#
loop_
_entity_poly.entity_id
_entity_poly.type
_entity_poly.pdbx_seq_one_letter_code
_entity_poly.pdbx_strand_id
1 'polypeptide(L)'
;MFGSKIAVAVGAVALAAASAVFPTAAAQAAPNAARGITLSPAQPTLSLPLTPTEPSSPSSPSSPSTPRSTPSTTPTTPTPPPTTPSPLPPPPPQSAPTAVWLENQKPGDTGWQIPQPGRRVGDDAHLQLEAYGDRNSVQHGQTIGFHVTTTPAQNYGVQIFRMGYYGGAGARLMTSSPQIFGGPQPGCPLDVPTGLIECRWAAGWQLTIPGDWLSGLYLAVFTNASGYQWSDPFTVTEPDRAAQIVMVDPVNNYQAYNEWPYDHVYGKNLYVGFGPMTVAGTGQAVKVSFDRPYQQEYGAGERDRGANWAARWLEQNGYDVTYATSTDMQQNTINLGNYKVYMSPNHDEYWSAQMYDKLQAAEQKGLNLAFLAANSIYWQVRSEPSSSGQADRVMTCYKGVAAGAGAARRQLRVGDGRGRQLGLQRRRGTGAGRRPGG
;
A
#
# COMPACT_ATOMS: atom_id res chain seq x y z
N MET A 1 2.93 -44.56 10.09
CA MET A 1 3.86 -43.66 9.36
C MET A 1 3.45 -42.24 9.68
N PHE A 2 4.14 -41.59 10.62
CA PHE A 2 3.90 -40.19 10.96
C PHE A 2 4.82 -39.32 10.10
N GLY A 3 4.25 -38.51 9.22
CA GLY A 3 4.98 -37.50 8.46
C GLY A 3 4.98 -36.18 9.23
N SER A 4 6.14 -35.81 9.76
CA SER A 4 6.38 -34.52 10.39
C SER A 4 6.34 -33.40 9.34
N LYS A 5 5.44 -32.42 9.51
CA LYS A 5 5.50 -31.14 8.80
C LYS A 5 6.38 -30.19 9.63
N ILE A 6 7.49 -29.75 9.05
CA ILE A 6 8.38 -28.75 9.63
C ILE A 6 7.80 -27.37 9.30
N ALA A 7 7.42 -26.62 10.32
CA ALA A 7 7.17 -25.18 10.21
C ALA A 7 8.50 -24.46 10.45
N VAL A 8 9.00 -23.73 9.45
CA VAL A 8 10.15 -22.84 9.61
C VAL A 8 9.63 -21.46 9.99
N ALA A 9 9.75 -21.10 11.27
CA ALA A 9 9.57 -19.74 11.73
C ALA A 9 10.88 -18.98 11.49
N VAL A 10 10.87 -18.00 10.57
CA VAL A 10 11.98 -17.05 10.42
C VAL A 10 11.78 -15.97 11.48
N GLY A 11 12.67 -15.95 12.48
CA GLY A 11 12.69 -14.91 13.51
C GLY A 11 13.10 -13.56 12.90
N ALA A 12 12.26 -12.54 13.08
CA ALA A 12 12.60 -11.18 12.74
C ALA A 12 13.74 -10.68 13.66
N VAL A 13 14.89 -10.37 13.07
CA VAL A 13 15.93 -9.59 13.75
C VAL A 13 15.49 -8.14 13.76
N ALA A 14 15.33 -7.59 14.96
CA ALA A 14 15.11 -6.15 15.15
C ALA A 14 16.36 -5.39 14.68
N LEU A 15 16.25 -4.68 13.56
CA LEU A 15 17.23 -3.66 13.20
C LEU A 15 17.03 -2.47 14.13
N ALA A 16 17.95 -2.27 15.07
CA ALA A 16 18.07 -1.01 15.78
C ALA A 16 18.48 0.07 14.78
N ALA A 17 17.68 1.13 14.67
CA ALA A 17 18.03 2.32 13.91
C ALA A 17 19.26 2.98 14.56
N ALA A 18 20.42 2.86 13.92
CA ALA A 18 21.57 3.67 14.23
C ALA A 18 21.39 5.04 13.56
N SER A 19 21.31 6.09 14.37
CA SER A 19 21.32 7.48 13.92
C SER A 19 22.61 7.76 13.15
N ALA A 20 22.51 7.96 11.84
CA ALA A 20 23.61 8.47 11.03
C ALA A 20 23.67 9.99 11.16
N VAL A 21 24.79 10.46 11.70
CA VAL A 21 25.20 11.86 11.80
C VAL A 21 25.54 12.38 10.40
N PHE A 22 24.86 13.42 9.93
CA PHE A 22 25.25 14.15 8.73
C PHE A 22 26.48 15.03 9.02
N PRO A 23 27.55 15.02 8.21
CA PRO A 23 28.58 16.04 8.31
C PRO A 23 28.09 17.37 7.72
N THR A 24 28.23 18.41 8.53
CA THR A 24 28.02 19.81 8.21
C THR A 24 29.03 20.28 7.15
N ALA A 25 28.52 20.80 6.03
CA ALA A 25 29.35 21.54 5.08
C ALA A 25 29.60 22.97 5.62
N ALA A 26 30.88 23.28 5.83
CA ALA A 26 31.34 24.58 6.30
C ALA A 26 31.14 25.67 5.24
N ALA A 27 30.45 26.75 5.61
CA ALA A 27 30.45 28.00 4.87
C ALA A 27 31.71 28.80 5.24
N GLN A 28 32.55 29.13 4.25
CA GLN A 28 33.67 30.06 4.40
C GLN A 28 33.22 31.51 4.16
N ALA A 29 33.66 32.39 5.06
CA ALA A 29 33.40 33.82 5.06
C ALA A 29 34.37 34.62 4.17
N ALA A 30 33.93 35.84 3.85
CA ALA A 30 34.43 36.83 2.89
C ALA A 30 35.82 37.45 3.16
N PRO A 31 36.21 38.49 2.37
CA PRO A 31 36.31 39.81 3.02
C PRO A 31 35.77 41.04 2.23
N ASN A 32 35.12 41.90 3.02
CA ASN A 32 34.91 43.36 3.03
C ASN A 32 35.38 44.30 1.89
N ALA A 33 34.49 45.25 1.57
CA ALA A 33 34.80 46.69 1.47
C ALA A 33 33.57 47.54 1.85
N ALA A 34 33.82 48.70 2.47
CA ALA A 34 32.93 49.46 3.35
C ALA A 34 32.36 50.78 2.77
N ARG A 35 31.52 51.43 3.60
CA ARG A 35 30.93 52.81 3.61
C ARG A 35 29.43 52.78 3.34
N GLY A 36 28.50 53.27 4.17
CA GLY A 36 28.52 54.17 5.33
C GLY A 36 27.47 55.27 5.11
N ILE A 37 26.47 55.40 6.00
CA ILE A 37 25.81 56.63 6.51
C ILE A 37 24.47 56.28 7.19
N THR A 38 24.27 56.89 8.36
CA THR A 38 23.23 56.80 9.39
C THR A 38 22.06 57.78 9.18
N LEU A 39 20.86 57.45 9.70
CA LEU A 39 20.14 58.17 10.80
C LEU A 39 18.67 57.68 10.97
N SER A 40 18.30 57.40 12.23
CA SER A 40 16.95 57.15 12.81
C SER A 40 16.40 58.48 13.43
N PRO A 41 15.22 58.62 14.10
CA PRO A 41 14.29 57.66 14.77
C PRO A 41 12.79 57.89 14.38
N ALA A 42 11.71 57.27 14.89
CA ALA A 42 11.38 56.73 16.21
C ALA A 42 10.18 55.73 16.16
N GLN A 43 10.13 54.82 17.13
CA GLN A 43 8.98 53.97 17.50
C GLN A 43 8.05 54.68 18.52
N PRO A 44 6.91 54.07 18.89
CA PRO A 44 6.94 53.40 20.19
C PRO A 44 6.45 51.95 20.19
N THR A 45 7.01 51.23 21.14
CA THR A 45 6.93 49.81 21.48
C THR A 45 5.67 49.44 22.26
N LEU A 46 5.17 48.21 22.06
CA LEU A 46 4.61 47.39 23.14
C LEU A 46 4.94 45.91 22.85
N SER A 47 5.66 45.31 23.79
CA SER A 47 6.25 43.97 23.73
C SER A 47 5.42 42.99 24.57
N LEU A 48 5.19 41.77 24.07
CA LEU A 48 5.13 40.54 24.88
C LEU A 48 5.48 39.33 23.97
N PRO A 49 6.39 38.42 24.38
CA PRO A 49 6.68 37.20 23.63
C PRO A 49 5.87 36.02 24.18
N LEU A 50 5.26 35.22 23.30
CA LEU A 50 4.80 33.87 23.64
C LEU A 50 5.38 32.89 22.62
N THR A 51 6.30 32.07 23.14
CA THR A 51 6.91 30.90 22.53
C THR A 51 5.86 29.83 22.18
N PRO A 52 6.02 29.07 21.09
CA PRO A 52 5.16 27.90 20.80
C PRO A 52 5.48 26.77 21.79
N THR A 53 4.49 26.34 22.56
CA THR A 53 4.56 25.12 23.39
C THR A 53 4.34 23.87 22.54
N GLU A 54 5.35 23.00 22.47
CA GLU A 54 5.20 21.59 22.07
C GLU A 54 4.26 20.85 23.04
N PRO A 55 3.40 19.94 22.56
CA PRO A 55 2.70 19.01 23.42
C PRO A 55 3.67 17.94 23.95
N SER A 56 3.93 18.02 25.25
CA SER A 56 4.69 17.08 26.06
C SER A 56 4.21 15.62 25.94
N SER A 57 5.16 14.73 25.66
CA SER A 57 5.01 13.28 25.80
C SER A 57 4.72 12.90 27.27
N PRO A 58 3.81 11.94 27.56
CA PRO A 58 3.57 11.51 28.93
C PRO A 58 4.75 10.67 29.44
N SER A 59 5.48 11.23 30.41
CA SER A 59 6.48 10.57 31.25
C SER A 59 5.87 9.40 32.03
N SER A 60 6.51 8.23 31.96
CA SER A 60 6.17 7.04 32.75
C SER A 60 6.53 7.26 34.24
N PRO A 61 5.69 6.85 35.20
CA PRO A 61 6.00 7.01 36.62
C PRO A 61 7.09 6.03 37.08
N SER A 62 8.14 6.59 37.65
CA SER A 62 9.20 5.91 38.40
C SER A 62 8.64 5.22 39.65
N SER A 63 8.90 3.91 39.79
CA SER A 63 8.61 3.12 40.99
C SER A 63 9.85 3.00 41.89
N PRO A 64 9.69 2.89 43.22
CA PRO A 64 10.77 3.01 44.19
C PRO A 64 11.66 1.76 44.25
N SER A 65 12.94 1.99 44.47
CA SER A 65 14.00 1.00 44.65
C SER A 65 13.85 0.22 45.96
N THR A 66 13.75 -1.11 45.88
CA THR A 66 13.89 -2.06 47.00
C THR A 66 15.26 -2.77 46.97
N PRO A 67 15.78 -3.27 48.12
CA PRO A 67 17.16 -3.72 48.24
C PRO A 67 17.44 -5.05 47.53
N ARG A 68 18.64 -5.15 46.98
CA ARG A 68 19.25 -6.31 46.31
C ARG A 68 19.25 -7.55 47.21
N SER A 69 18.51 -8.59 46.82
CA SER A 69 18.69 -9.96 47.30
C SER A 69 19.76 -10.69 46.48
N THR A 70 20.53 -11.54 47.16
CA THR A 70 21.67 -12.31 46.65
C THR A 70 21.26 -13.35 45.59
N PRO A 71 22.13 -13.69 44.61
CA PRO A 71 21.79 -14.66 43.57
C PRO A 71 21.87 -16.09 44.11
N SER A 72 20.80 -16.86 43.91
CA SER A 72 20.79 -18.32 44.07
C SER A 72 21.40 -18.97 42.83
N THR A 73 22.47 -19.75 43.01
CA THR A 73 23.12 -20.53 41.96
C THR A 73 22.32 -21.79 41.66
N THR A 74 21.50 -21.75 40.60
CA THR A 74 20.97 -22.97 39.96
C THR A 74 21.75 -23.18 38.65
N PRO A 75 22.28 -24.38 38.35
CA PRO A 75 23.00 -24.61 37.10
C PRO A 75 22.03 -24.54 35.91
N THR A 76 22.22 -23.57 35.01
CA THR A 76 21.54 -23.50 33.73
C THR A 76 22.24 -24.42 32.73
N THR A 77 21.51 -25.41 32.21
CA THR A 77 21.94 -26.22 31.06
C THR A 77 22.16 -25.31 29.85
N PRO A 78 23.29 -25.40 29.13
CA PRO A 78 23.54 -24.55 27.97
C PRO A 78 22.54 -24.84 26.85
N THR A 79 21.88 -23.80 26.34
CA THR A 79 21.04 -23.85 25.15
C THR A 79 21.93 -24.14 23.93
N PRO A 80 21.60 -25.11 23.06
CA PRO A 80 22.39 -25.35 21.87
C PRO A 80 22.37 -24.11 20.95
N PRO A 81 23.47 -23.85 20.22
CA PRO A 81 23.55 -22.72 19.31
C PRO A 81 22.48 -22.83 18.21
N PRO A 82 21.99 -21.69 17.67
CA PRO A 82 21.02 -21.71 16.59
C PRO A 82 21.62 -22.44 15.39
N THR A 83 20.94 -23.49 14.94
CA THR A 83 21.29 -24.20 13.71
C THR A 83 21.12 -23.24 12.53
N THR A 84 22.21 -23.01 11.79
CA THR A 84 22.18 -22.32 10.50
C THR A 84 21.12 -22.99 9.62
N PRO A 85 20.13 -22.24 9.08
CA PRO A 85 19.15 -22.85 8.18
C PRO A 85 19.89 -23.43 6.98
N SER A 86 19.64 -24.71 6.69
CA SER A 86 20.17 -25.35 5.49
C SER A 86 19.86 -24.49 4.25
N PRO A 87 20.79 -24.35 3.30
CA PRO A 87 20.49 -23.69 2.03
C PRO A 87 19.24 -24.32 1.43
N LEU A 88 18.29 -23.48 1.02
CA LEU A 88 17.14 -23.96 0.25
C LEU A 88 17.68 -24.74 -0.95
N PRO A 89 17.15 -25.94 -1.25
CA PRO A 89 17.56 -26.66 -2.44
C PRO A 89 17.34 -25.76 -3.66
N PRO A 90 18.27 -25.77 -4.63
CA PRO A 90 18.11 -24.99 -5.85
C PRO A 90 16.77 -25.36 -6.51
N PRO A 91 16.05 -24.38 -7.08
CA PRO A 91 14.79 -24.67 -7.75
C PRO A 91 15.04 -25.76 -8.81
N PRO A 92 14.12 -26.73 -8.96
CA PRO A 92 14.28 -27.77 -9.96
C PRO A 92 14.44 -27.11 -11.34
N PRO A 93 15.36 -27.61 -12.18
CA PRO A 93 15.57 -27.06 -13.51
C PRO A 93 14.26 -27.06 -14.29
N GLN A 94 13.78 -25.88 -14.66
CA GLN A 94 12.60 -25.72 -15.50
C GLN A 94 12.90 -26.33 -16.86
N SER A 95 12.15 -27.36 -17.24
CA SER A 95 12.34 -28.13 -18.47
C SER A 95 11.95 -27.35 -19.74
N ALA A 96 11.32 -26.18 -19.61
CA ALA A 96 11.03 -25.23 -20.67
C ALA A 96 10.97 -23.80 -20.11
N PRO A 97 11.34 -22.77 -20.90
CA PRO A 97 11.21 -21.37 -20.48
C PRO A 97 9.74 -20.99 -20.26
N THR A 98 9.43 -20.31 -19.15
CA THR A 98 8.09 -19.78 -18.86
C THR A 98 7.78 -18.55 -19.72
N ALA A 99 6.49 -18.19 -19.80
CA ALA A 99 6.08 -16.93 -20.44
C ALA A 99 6.75 -15.71 -19.77
N VAL A 100 6.90 -15.74 -18.45
CA VAL A 100 7.62 -14.74 -17.66
C VAL A 100 9.11 -14.70 -18.03
N TRP A 101 9.76 -15.86 -18.18
CA TRP A 101 11.16 -15.92 -18.61
C TRP A 101 11.35 -15.30 -20.00
N LEU A 102 10.46 -15.60 -20.95
CA LEU A 102 10.48 -15.04 -22.30
C LEU A 102 10.25 -13.53 -22.29
N GLU A 103 9.30 -13.04 -21.48
CA GLU A 103 9.05 -11.61 -21.29
C GLU A 103 10.29 -10.90 -20.73
N ASN A 104 11.01 -11.50 -19.79
CA ASN A 104 12.23 -10.94 -19.21
C ASN A 104 13.44 -10.88 -20.17
N GLN A 105 13.36 -11.51 -21.34
CA GLN A 105 14.37 -11.33 -22.40
C GLN A 105 14.18 -10.03 -23.17
N LYS A 106 13.05 -9.34 -23.00
CA LYS A 106 12.78 -8.07 -23.68
C LYS A 106 13.56 -6.92 -23.01
N PRO A 107 13.92 -5.86 -23.76
CA PRO A 107 14.61 -4.71 -23.20
C PRO A 107 13.82 -4.04 -22.08
N GLY A 108 14.50 -3.76 -20.97
CA GLY A 108 13.94 -2.97 -19.87
C GLY A 108 14.06 -1.46 -20.11
N ASP A 109 13.28 -0.69 -19.36
CA ASP A 109 13.23 0.77 -19.41
C ASP A 109 13.07 1.33 -17.99
N THR A 110 13.77 2.40 -17.64
CA THR A 110 13.74 3.03 -16.30
C THR A 110 12.85 4.26 -16.23
N GLY A 111 12.17 4.65 -17.31
CA GLY A 111 11.29 5.81 -17.41
C GLY A 111 10.07 5.77 -16.49
N TRP A 112 9.79 4.61 -15.88
CA TRP A 112 8.77 4.46 -14.83
C TRP A 112 9.18 5.15 -13.51
N GLN A 113 10.48 5.39 -13.29
CA GLN A 113 11.01 6.01 -12.09
C GLN A 113 10.75 7.51 -12.13
N ILE A 114 9.72 7.96 -11.43
CA ILE A 114 9.37 9.38 -11.30
C ILE A 114 9.73 9.93 -9.91
N PRO A 115 10.13 11.21 -9.79
CA PRO A 115 10.37 12.13 -10.89
C PRO A 115 11.67 11.80 -11.65
N GLN A 116 11.60 11.83 -12.98
CA GLN A 116 12.79 11.75 -13.84
C GLN A 116 13.64 13.03 -13.68
N PRO A 117 14.97 12.97 -13.97
CA PRO A 117 15.83 14.15 -13.89
C PRO A 117 15.25 15.37 -14.65
N GLY A 118 15.15 16.51 -13.96
CA GLY A 118 14.59 17.75 -14.52
C GLY A 118 13.07 17.81 -14.58
N ARG A 119 12.36 16.80 -14.07
CA ARG A 119 10.90 16.79 -13.92
C ARG A 119 10.49 17.09 -12.48
N ARG A 120 9.22 17.44 -12.30
CA ARG A 120 8.56 17.66 -11.00
C ARG A 120 7.39 16.71 -10.85
N VAL A 121 6.90 16.52 -9.63
CA VAL A 121 5.63 15.80 -9.40
C VAL A 121 4.53 16.83 -9.18
N GLY A 122 3.31 16.54 -9.67
CA GLY A 122 2.13 17.33 -9.34
C GLY A 122 1.82 17.31 -7.84
N ASP A 123 0.95 18.22 -7.40
CA ASP A 123 0.47 18.25 -6.01
C ASP A 123 -1.02 18.61 -5.94
N ASP A 124 -1.65 18.15 -4.85
CA ASP A 124 -3.10 18.25 -4.63
C ASP A 124 -3.60 19.70 -4.47
N ALA A 125 -2.71 20.65 -4.18
CA ALA A 125 -3.06 22.05 -3.98
C ALA A 125 -3.16 22.82 -5.31
N HIS A 126 -2.29 22.49 -6.27
CA HIS A 126 -2.19 23.20 -7.54
C HIS A 126 -2.70 22.38 -8.73
N LEU A 127 -2.85 21.06 -8.58
CA LEU A 127 -3.35 20.13 -9.60
C LEU A 127 -2.64 20.30 -10.95
N GLN A 128 -1.32 20.47 -10.95
CA GLN A 128 -0.56 20.69 -12.19
C GLN A 128 -0.67 19.46 -13.11
N LEU A 129 -0.67 18.28 -12.52
CA LEU A 129 -0.96 17.01 -13.16
C LEU A 129 -1.31 15.96 -12.10
N GLU A 130 -2.50 15.40 -12.19
CA GLU A 130 -2.91 14.22 -11.44
C GLU A 130 -3.79 13.32 -12.29
N ALA A 131 -3.80 12.03 -11.97
CA ALA A 131 -4.58 11.05 -12.69
C ALA A 131 -5.02 9.87 -11.81
N TYR A 132 -6.05 9.16 -12.28
CA TYR A 132 -6.46 7.85 -11.77
C TYR A 132 -7.09 7.00 -12.88
N GLY A 133 -7.00 5.68 -12.76
CA GLY A 133 -7.67 4.72 -13.62
C GLY A 133 -9.10 4.39 -13.17
N ASP A 134 -10.00 4.13 -14.11
CA ASP A 134 -11.38 3.67 -13.82
C ASP A 134 -11.48 2.18 -13.43
N ARG A 135 -10.34 1.46 -13.43
CA ARG A 135 -10.23 0.05 -13.07
C ARG A 135 -8.92 -0.24 -12.37
N ASN A 136 -8.94 -1.15 -11.40
CA ASN A 136 -7.72 -1.64 -10.74
C ASN A 136 -7.08 -2.80 -11.53
N SER A 137 -7.89 -3.53 -12.27
CA SER A 137 -7.47 -4.65 -13.11
C SER A 137 -8.22 -4.66 -14.44
N VAL A 138 -7.59 -5.24 -15.47
CA VAL A 138 -8.14 -5.28 -16.82
C VAL A 138 -7.64 -6.55 -17.55
N GLN A 139 -8.53 -7.17 -18.33
CA GLN A 139 -8.21 -8.36 -19.13
C GLN A 139 -7.89 -7.97 -20.58
N HIS A 140 -7.34 -8.91 -21.34
CA HIS A 140 -7.16 -8.72 -22.79
C HIS A 140 -8.47 -8.34 -23.49
N GLY A 141 -8.38 -7.40 -24.43
CA GLY A 141 -9.52 -6.87 -25.18
C GLY A 141 -10.43 -5.93 -24.38
N GLN A 142 -10.27 -5.82 -23.06
CA GLN A 142 -10.95 -4.82 -22.26
C GLN A 142 -10.22 -3.47 -22.31
N THR A 143 -10.94 -2.41 -21.99
CA THR A 143 -10.43 -1.04 -21.97
C THR A 143 -10.34 -0.52 -20.55
N ILE A 144 -9.22 0.14 -20.24
CA ILE A 144 -9.05 0.99 -19.05
C ILE A 144 -9.06 2.46 -19.48
N GLY A 145 -9.81 3.27 -18.74
CA GLY A 145 -9.85 4.73 -18.89
C GLY A 145 -9.00 5.42 -17.84
N PHE A 146 -8.21 6.39 -18.26
CA PHE A 146 -7.41 7.25 -17.40
C PHE A 146 -8.03 8.64 -17.33
N HIS A 147 -8.40 9.06 -16.13
CA HIS A 147 -8.97 10.35 -15.82
C HIS A 147 -7.85 11.30 -15.41
N VAL A 148 -7.70 12.42 -16.10
CA VAL A 148 -6.54 13.30 -15.95
C VAL A 148 -6.99 14.75 -15.79
N THR A 149 -6.38 15.44 -14.83
CA THR A 149 -6.48 16.89 -14.66
C THR A 149 -5.14 17.54 -14.94
N THR A 150 -5.15 18.71 -15.58
CA THR A 150 -3.95 19.56 -15.73
C THR A 150 -4.31 21.02 -15.50
N THR A 151 -3.61 21.68 -14.59
CA THR A 151 -3.81 23.10 -14.27
C THR A 151 -2.50 23.88 -14.40
N PRO A 152 -2.38 24.84 -15.35
CA PRO A 152 -3.35 25.19 -16.39
C PRO A 152 -3.52 24.09 -17.45
N ALA A 153 -4.55 24.24 -18.28
CA ALA A 153 -4.79 23.38 -19.44
C ALA A 153 -3.57 23.34 -20.37
N GLN A 154 -3.12 22.13 -20.72
CA GLN A 154 -1.92 21.92 -21.53
C GLN A 154 -1.85 20.48 -22.07
N ASN A 155 -0.90 20.24 -22.98
CA ASN A 155 -0.64 18.89 -23.46
C ASN A 155 0.01 18.01 -22.39
N TYR A 156 -0.32 16.72 -22.41
CA TYR A 156 0.36 15.67 -21.67
C TYR A 156 0.46 14.39 -22.50
N GLY A 157 1.38 13.51 -22.13
CA GLY A 157 1.49 12.15 -22.65
C GLY A 157 1.42 11.11 -21.54
N VAL A 158 1.09 9.88 -21.91
CA VAL A 158 1.03 8.72 -21.02
C VAL A 158 1.96 7.63 -21.56
N GLN A 159 2.81 7.08 -20.70
CA GLN A 159 3.64 5.92 -20.99
C GLN A 159 3.19 4.77 -20.11
N ILE A 160 2.96 3.59 -20.70
CA ILE A 160 2.57 2.41 -19.95
C ILE A 160 3.78 1.49 -19.78
N PHE A 161 4.06 1.11 -18.55
CA PHE A 161 5.14 0.21 -18.20
C PHE A 161 4.57 -1.09 -17.61
N ARG A 162 5.07 -2.24 -18.04
CA ARG A 162 4.89 -3.50 -17.33
C ARG A 162 6.02 -3.63 -16.32
N MET A 163 5.70 -3.73 -15.04
CA MET A 163 6.67 -3.89 -13.96
C MET A 163 7.20 -5.32 -13.95
N GLY A 164 8.49 -5.49 -13.66
CA GLY A 164 9.14 -6.80 -13.73
C GLY A 164 10.65 -6.73 -13.58
N TYR A 165 11.36 -7.83 -13.83
CA TYR A 165 12.81 -7.88 -13.64
C TYR A 165 13.58 -7.13 -14.75
N TYR A 166 13.40 -7.52 -16.01
CA TYR A 166 14.01 -6.90 -17.20
C TYR A 166 15.49 -6.53 -17.05
N GLY A 167 16.32 -7.48 -16.60
CA GLY A 167 17.76 -7.27 -16.41
C GLY A 167 18.12 -6.26 -15.30
N GLY A 168 17.19 -5.98 -14.39
CA GLY A 168 17.35 -5.00 -13.31
C GLY A 168 16.77 -3.62 -13.60
N ALA A 169 16.25 -3.35 -14.81
CA ALA A 169 15.63 -2.08 -15.15
C ALA A 169 14.31 -1.83 -14.38
N GLY A 170 13.67 -2.91 -13.92
CA GLY A 170 12.50 -2.83 -13.05
C GLY A 170 11.15 -2.70 -13.77
N ALA A 171 11.15 -2.41 -15.08
CA ALA A 171 9.98 -2.42 -15.94
C ALA A 171 10.38 -2.49 -17.43
N ARG A 172 9.39 -2.69 -18.30
CA ARG A 172 9.48 -2.52 -19.75
C ARG A 172 8.44 -1.52 -20.22
N LEU A 173 8.83 -0.61 -21.12
CA LEU A 173 7.88 0.25 -21.83
C LEU A 173 7.01 -0.59 -22.78
N MET A 174 5.70 -0.54 -22.58
CA MET A 174 4.71 -1.32 -23.33
C MET A 174 4.13 -0.52 -24.48
N THR A 175 3.76 0.74 -24.23
CA THR A 175 3.23 1.66 -25.24
C THR A 175 3.30 3.10 -24.75
N SER A 176 3.03 4.05 -25.63
CA SER A 176 2.90 5.47 -25.32
C SER A 176 1.68 6.05 -26.03
N SER A 177 0.97 6.95 -25.37
CA SER A 177 -0.13 7.68 -25.98
C SER A 177 0.37 8.72 -26.98
N PRO A 178 -0.49 9.20 -27.90
CA PRO A 178 -0.32 10.51 -28.50
C PRO A 178 -0.27 11.62 -27.43
N GLN A 179 0.13 12.84 -27.82
CA GLN A 179 -0.06 14.01 -26.97
C GLN A 179 -1.55 14.34 -26.90
N ILE A 180 -2.05 14.53 -25.67
CA ILE A 180 -3.46 14.80 -25.37
C ILE A 180 -3.55 16.19 -24.74
N PHE A 181 -4.48 17.02 -25.20
CA PHE A 181 -4.74 18.31 -24.57
C PHE A 181 -5.66 18.11 -23.36
N GLY A 182 -5.11 18.29 -22.16
CA GLY A 182 -5.82 18.21 -20.89
C GLY A 182 -6.24 19.58 -20.35
N GLY A 183 -7.16 19.56 -19.38
CA GLY A 183 -7.60 20.77 -18.68
C GLY A 183 -8.00 20.48 -17.23
N PRO A 184 -8.29 21.54 -16.44
CA PRO A 184 -8.81 21.37 -15.09
C PRO A 184 -10.12 20.59 -15.11
N GLN A 185 -10.26 19.64 -14.19
CA GLN A 185 -11.47 18.85 -14.01
C GLN A 185 -12.33 19.40 -12.86
N PRO A 186 -13.62 19.02 -12.78
CA PRO A 186 -14.47 19.38 -11.64
C PRO A 186 -13.89 18.89 -10.31
N GLY A 187 -14.11 19.65 -9.23
CA GLY A 187 -13.76 19.21 -7.87
C GLY A 187 -14.48 17.92 -7.47
N CYS A 188 -13.85 17.13 -6.61
CA CYS A 188 -14.38 15.84 -6.16
C CYS A 188 -15.22 16.02 -4.88
N PRO A 189 -16.54 15.77 -4.90
CA PRO A 189 -17.40 16.04 -3.76
C PRO A 189 -17.06 15.17 -2.53
N LEU A 190 -17.15 15.78 -1.34
CA LEU A 190 -17.07 15.11 -0.04
C LEU A 190 -18.47 14.78 0.49
N ASP A 191 -18.76 13.50 0.71
CA ASP A 191 -19.91 13.06 1.51
C ASP A 191 -19.54 13.08 2.99
N VAL A 192 -19.91 14.16 3.69
CA VAL A 192 -19.50 14.39 5.09
C VAL A 192 -19.83 13.23 6.05
N PRO A 193 -21.02 12.62 6.05
CA PRO A 193 -21.34 11.51 6.94
C PRO A 193 -20.37 10.34 6.82
N THR A 194 -19.97 9.96 5.60
CA THR A 194 -19.11 8.78 5.40
C THR A 194 -17.63 9.11 5.23
N GLY A 195 -17.32 10.35 4.87
CA GLY A 195 -15.98 10.74 4.43
C GLY A 195 -15.64 10.29 3.00
N LEU A 196 -16.61 9.81 2.22
CA LEU A 196 -16.36 9.43 0.83
C LEU A 196 -15.99 10.68 0.01
N ILE A 197 -14.82 10.63 -0.62
CA ILE A 197 -14.42 11.54 -1.68
C ILE A 197 -14.38 10.72 -2.96
N GLU A 198 -15.12 11.15 -3.97
CA GLU A 198 -15.20 10.48 -5.26
C GLU A 198 -15.17 11.49 -6.40
N CYS A 199 -14.25 11.31 -7.34
CA CYS A 199 -14.11 12.16 -8.49
C CYS A 199 -15.02 11.70 -9.64
N ARG A 200 -15.39 12.66 -10.49
CA ARG A 200 -16.18 12.42 -11.71
C ARG A 200 -15.53 13.08 -12.92
N TRP A 201 -14.20 12.99 -12.96
CA TRP A 201 -13.42 13.56 -14.05
C TRP A 201 -13.78 12.87 -15.37
N ALA A 202 -13.67 13.57 -16.49
CA ALA A 202 -13.78 12.91 -17.78
C ALA A 202 -12.51 12.07 -18.05
N ALA A 203 -12.66 10.93 -18.72
CA ALA A 203 -11.51 10.16 -19.18
C ALA A 203 -10.75 10.98 -20.24
N GLY A 204 -9.46 11.23 -20.00
CA GLY A 204 -8.60 11.95 -20.93
C GLY A 204 -7.95 11.03 -21.95
N TRP A 205 -7.69 9.77 -21.58
CA TRP A 205 -7.17 8.75 -22.48
C TRP A 205 -7.72 7.37 -22.12
N GLN A 206 -7.80 6.49 -23.11
CA GLN A 206 -8.27 5.13 -22.94
C GLN A 206 -7.31 4.17 -23.65
N LEU A 207 -7.15 2.99 -23.08
CA LEU A 207 -6.29 1.94 -23.61
C LEU A 207 -7.03 0.61 -23.60
N THR A 208 -7.23 0.03 -24.78
CA THR A 208 -7.65 -1.36 -24.94
C THR A 208 -6.42 -2.26 -24.82
N ILE A 209 -6.46 -3.24 -23.92
CA ILE A 209 -5.32 -4.12 -23.64
C ILE A 209 -5.13 -5.10 -24.80
N PRO A 210 -3.97 -5.07 -25.50
CA PRO A 210 -3.66 -6.04 -26.55
C PRO A 210 -3.58 -7.48 -26.02
N GLY A 211 -3.92 -8.45 -26.86
CA GLY A 211 -3.92 -9.88 -26.48
C GLY A 211 -2.53 -10.50 -26.30
N ASP A 212 -1.45 -9.81 -26.66
CA ASP A 212 -0.07 -10.24 -26.49
C ASP A 212 0.61 -9.68 -25.22
N TRP A 213 -0.13 -8.91 -24.41
CA TRP A 213 0.37 -8.37 -23.14
C TRP A 213 0.35 -9.46 -22.06
N LEU A 214 1.50 -9.83 -21.51
CA LEU A 214 1.56 -10.81 -20.43
C LEU A 214 0.90 -10.26 -19.15
N SER A 215 0.25 -11.12 -18.35
CA SER A 215 -0.20 -10.74 -17.01
C SER A 215 0.94 -10.11 -16.20
N GLY A 216 0.64 -9.08 -15.42
CA GLY A 216 1.65 -8.29 -14.73
C GLY A 216 1.05 -7.17 -13.91
N LEU A 217 1.89 -6.56 -13.07
CA LEU A 217 1.64 -5.22 -12.55
C LEU A 217 2.02 -4.21 -13.63
N TYR A 218 1.19 -3.20 -13.84
CA TYR A 218 1.40 -2.16 -14.85
C TYR A 218 1.29 -0.76 -14.24
N LEU A 219 2.11 0.17 -14.70
CA LEU A 219 2.11 1.56 -14.25
C LEU A 219 1.90 2.47 -15.45
N ALA A 220 0.88 3.33 -15.39
CA ALA A 220 0.76 4.47 -16.28
C ALA A 220 1.55 5.62 -15.70
N VAL A 221 2.48 6.21 -16.46
CA VAL A 221 3.20 7.42 -16.10
C VAL A 221 2.75 8.55 -17.00
N PHE A 222 2.26 9.61 -16.39
CA PHE A 222 1.77 10.83 -17.04
C PHE A 222 2.88 11.88 -17.00
N THR A 223 3.06 12.63 -18.08
CA THR A 223 3.98 13.78 -18.10
C THR A 223 3.36 14.92 -18.90
N ASN A 224 3.20 16.09 -18.28
CA ASN A 224 2.67 17.28 -18.97
C ASN A 224 3.77 18.10 -19.64
N ALA A 225 3.37 19.03 -20.52
CA ALA A 225 4.29 19.89 -21.29
C ALA A 225 5.20 20.74 -20.40
N SER A 226 4.72 21.12 -19.21
CA SER A 226 5.50 21.84 -18.19
C SER A 226 6.46 20.96 -17.38
N GLY A 227 6.48 19.64 -17.64
CA GLY A 227 7.37 18.67 -17.01
C GLY A 227 6.96 18.17 -15.64
N TYR A 228 5.69 18.33 -15.26
CA TYR A 228 5.12 17.62 -14.11
C TYR A 228 4.81 16.18 -14.48
N GLN A 229 4.97 15.28 -13.51
CA GLN A 229 4.71 13.85 -13.61
C GLN A 229 3.73 13.39 -12.55
N TRP A 230 3.01 12.33 -12.89
CA TRP A 230 2.13 11.58 -12.01
C TRP A 230 2.09 10.13 -12.48
N SER A 231 1.52 9.22 -11.69
CA SER A 231 1.35 7.83 -12.09
C SER A 231 0.01 7.23 -11.65
N ASP A 232 -0.34 6.07 -12.20
CA ASP A 232 -1.50 5.30 -11.78
C ASP A 232 -1.23 3.78 -11.96
N PRO A 233 -1.41 2.96 -10.91
CA PRO A 233 -1.20 1.53 -10.95
C PRO A 233 -2.44 0.77 -11.43
N PHE A 234 -2.25 -0.19 -12.33
CA PHE A 234 -3.25 -1.19 -12.65
C PHE A 234 -2.61 -2.58 -12.83
N THR A 235 -3.42 -3.61 -13.00
CA THR A 235 -2.95 -4.99 -13.20
C THR A 235 -3.59 -5.57 -14.45
N VAL A 236 -2.78 -6.17 -15.33
CA VAL A 236 -3.31 -6.96 -16.45
C VAL A 236 -3.45 -8.40 -15.99
N THR A 237 -4.66 -8.95 -16.11
CA THR A 237 -5.00 -10.29 -15.62
C THR A 237 -5.21 -11.27 -16.76
N GLU A 238 -4.86 -12.53 -16.52
CA GLU A 238 -5.08 -13.66 -17.42
C GLU A 238 -5.84 -14.75 -16.63
N PRO A 239 -7.15 -14.59 -16.37
CA PRO A 239 -7.89 -15.46 -15.45
C PRO A 239 -7.95 -16.92 -15.89
N ASP A 240 -7.85 -17.18 -17.19
CA ASP A 240 -7.87 -18.51 -17.79
C ASP A 240 -6.49 -19.18 -17.85
N ARG A 241 -5.39 -18.43 -17.58
CA ARG A 241 -4.04 -18.98 -17.62
C ARG A 241 -3.76 -19.77 -16.34
N ALA A 242 -3.42 -21.04 -16.50
CA ALA A 242 -2.80 -21.82 -15.42
C ALA A 242 -1.36 -21.36 -15.20
N ALA A 243 -0.97 -21.20 -13.94
CA ALA A 243 0.38 -20.80 -13.54
C ALA A 243 0.78 -21.46 -12.21
N GLN A 244 2.07 -21.49 -11.87
CA GLN A 244 2.49 -21.98 -10.55
C GLN A 244 2.03 -21.06 -9.43
N ILE A 245 2.17 -19.75 -9.62
CA ILE A 245 1.91 -18.73 -8.59
C ILE A 245 0.89 -17.73 -9.13
N VAL A 246 -0.13 -17.41 -8.33
CA VAL A 246 -0.88 -16.16 -8.48
C VAL A 246 -0.43 -15.19 -7.40
N MET A 247 0.11 -14.04 -7.81
CA MET A 247 0.39 -12.93 -6.91
C MET A 247 -0.79 -11.98 -6.92
N VAL A 248 -1.37 -11.71 -5.75
CA VAL A 248 -2.53 -10.83 -5.62
C VAL A 248 -2.10 -9.48 -5.05
N ASP A 249 -2.17 -8.45 -5.89
CA ASP A 249 -1.87 -7.05 -5.54
C ASP A 249 -2.96 -6.51 -4.60
N PRO A 250 -2.64 -6.13 -3.34
CA PRO A 250 -3.64 -5.76 -2.35
C PRO A 250 -4.09 -4.30 -2.51
N VAL A 251 -4.74 -3.98 -3.63
CA VAL A 251 -5.23 -2.63 -3.95
C VAL A 251 -6.23 -2.08 -2.92
N ASN A 252 -6.91 -2.96 -2.18
CA ASN A 252 -7.72 -2.56 -1.02
C ASN A 252 -6.88 -1.85 0.05
N ASN A 253 -5.65 -2.31 0.30
CA ASN A 253 -4.74 -1.67 1.24
C ASN A 253 -4.36 -0.27 0.75
N TYR A 254 -4.05 -0.14 -0.54
CA TYR A 254 -3.67 1.14 -1.14
C TYR A 254 -4.76 2.18 -0.91
N GLN A 255 -6.03 1.83 -1.16
CA GLN A 255 -7.12 2.77 -0.89
C GLN A 255 -7.42 3.00 0.58
N ALA A 256 -7.21 2.01 1.45
CA ALA A 256 -7.42 2.18 2.88
C ALA A 256 -6.48 3.22 3.50
N TYR A 257 -5.27 3.36 2.95
CA TYR A 257 -4.25 4.32 3.37
C TYR A 257 -4.18 5.57 2.48
N ASN A 258 -4.99 5.66 1.41
CA ASN A 258 -5.01 6.80 0.50
C ASN A 258 -5.72 8.03 1.11
N GLU A 259 -4.94 8.98 1.64
CA GLU A 259 -5.42 10.22 2.25
C GLU A 259 -5.73 11.34 1.22
N TRP A 260 -5.81 10.99 -0.07
CA TRP A 260 -6.05 11.97 -1.12
C TRP A 260 -7.41 12.71 -0.96
N PRO A 261 -7.46 14.03 -1.23
CA PRO A 261 -6.31 14.91 -1.45
C PRO A 261 -5.61 15.21 -0.12
N TYR A 262 -4.29 15.19 -0.06
CA TYR A 262 -3.51 15.58 1.11
C TYR A 262 -3.35 17.10 1.20
N ASP A 263 -4.50 17.77 1.17
CA ASP A 263 -4.68 19.22 1.24
C ASP A 263 -4.66 19.78 2.67
N HIS A 264 -4.67 18.89 3.68
CA HIS A 264 -4.82 19.19 5.11
C HIS A 264 -6.15 19.87 5.48
N VAL A 265 -7.15 19.79 4.58
CA VAL A 265 -8.47 20.39 4.76
C VAL A 265 -9.58 19.34 4.69
N TYR A 266 -9.61 18.51 3.65
CA TYR A 266 -10.67 17.53 3.42
C TYR A 266 -10.17 16.11 3.22
N GLY A 267 -8.88 15.92 2.88
CA GLY A 267 -8.24 14.62 2.72
C GLY A 267 -8.55 13.63 3.82
N LYS A 268 -8.86 12.38 3.44
CA LYS A 268 -9.15 11.32 4.41
C LYS A 268 -9.04 9.93 3.82
N ASN A 269 -8.66 9.00 4.68
CA ASN A 269 -8.60 7.57 4.43
C ASN A 269 -9.29 6.81 5.57
N LEU A 270 -9.13 5.49 5.64
CA LEU A 270 -9.80 4.69 6.68
C LEU A 270 -9.17 4.80 8.07
N TYR A 271 -8.10 5.57 8.26
CA TYR A 271 -7.37 5.74 9.53
C TYR A 271 -7.39 7.15 10.07
N VAL A 272 -7.22 8.12 9.18
CA VAL A 272 -7.05 9.53 9.50
C VAL A 272 -7.82 10.37 8.49
N GLY A 273 -8.02 11.63 8.84
CA GLY A 273 -8.60 12.57 7.91
C GLY A 273 -8.79 13.95 8.53
N PHE A 274 -8.83 14.93 7.64
CA PHE A 274 -9.03 16.33 7.92
C PHE A 274 -10.53 16.70 7.82
N GLY A 275 -10.85 17.91 8.25
CA GLY A 275 -12.19 18.47 8.13
C GLY A 275 -13.23 17.83 9.07
N PRO A 276 -14.51 17.81 8.69
CA PRO A 276 -15.59 17.34 9.55
C PRO A 276 -15.44 15.88 10.00
N MET A 277 -15.90 15.58 11.22
CA MET A 277 -16.01 14.21 11.72
C MET A 277 -17.05 13.43 10.92
N THR A 278 -16.76 12.15 10.69
CA THR A 278 -17.68 11.21 10.04
C THR A 278 -18.50 10.45 11.07
N VAL A 279 -19.35 9.52 10.62
CA VAL A 279 -20.07 8.56 11.49
C VAL A 279 -19.13 7.66 12.31
N ALA A 280 -17.82 7.65 12.06
CA ALA A 280 -16.84 7.03 12.95
C ALA A 280 -16.64 7.77 14.27
N GLY A 281 -17.13 9.01 14.39
CA GLY A 281 -16.86 9.89 15.54
C GLY A 281 -15.44 10.47 15.55
N THR A 282 -14.69 10.32 14.45
CA THR A 282 -13.36 10.88 14.23
C THR A 282 -13.27 11.46 12.82
N GLY A 283 -12.14 12.07 12.45
CA GLY A 283 -11.91 12.64 11.11
C GLY A 283 -11.73 11.60 9.99
N GLN A 284 -11.52 10.32 10.33
CA GLN A 284 -11.31 9.24 9.35
C GLN A 284 -12.57 8.99 8.52
N ALA A 285 -12.41 8.52 7.28
CA ALA A 285 -13.50 8.02 6.47
C ALA A 285 -13.94 6.61 6.92
N VAL A 286 -15.20 6.27 6.65
CA VAL A 286 -15.70 4.88 6.66
C VAL A 286 -15.91 4.32 5.25
N LYS A 287 -15.79 5.18 4.23
CA LYS A 287 -15.84 4.82 2.80
C LYS A 287 -14.73 5.51 2.03
N VAL A 288 -14.03 4.78 1.17
CA VAL A 288 -12.99 5.30 0.26
C VAL A 288 -13.28 4.84 -1.17
N SER A 289 -13.05 5.70 -2.16
CA SER A 289 -13.28 5.39 -3.58
C SER A 289 -11.98 5.04 -4.28
N PHE A 290 -12.06 4.16 -5.28
CA PHE A 290 -11.03 3.96 -6.29
C PHE A 290 -11.13 5.00 -7.43
N ASP A 291 -12.24 5.73 -7.55
CA ASP A 291 -12.44 6.80 -8.53
C ASP A 291 -11.86 8.13 -8.02
N ARG A 292 -10.57 8.10 -7.64
CA ARG A 292 -9.76 9.26 -7.22
C ARG A 292 -8.27 8.94 -7.29
N PRO A 293 -7.38 9.94 -7.42
CA PRO A 293 -5.93 9.72 -7.39
C PRO A 293 -5.44 9.07 -6.09
N TYR A 294 -4.30 8.39 -6.17
CA TYR A 294 -3.53 7.99 -5.00
C TYR A 294 -2.55 9.09 -4.61
N GLN A 295 -2.58 9.51 -3.36
CA GLN A 295 -1.61 10.49 -2.88
C GLN A 295 -0.20 9.90 -2.73
N GLN A 296 -0.11 8.63 -2.34
CA GLN A 296 1.17 7.99 -2.04
C GLN A 296 1.94 7.65 -3.32
N GLU A 297 3.28 7.69 -3.21
CA GLU A 297 4.21 7.28 -4.26
C GLU A 297 3.89 7.95 -5.63
N TYR A 298 3.51 9.22 -5.60
CA TYR A 298 3.23 10.03 -6.80
C TYR A 298 2.16 9.40 -7.71
N GLY A 299 1.11 8.86 -7.09
CA GLY A 299 0.03 8.18 -7.79
C GLY A 299 0.17 6.65 -7.83
N ALA A 300 1.32 6.07 -7.47
CA ALA A 300 1.53 4.63 -7.51
C ALA A 300 0.90 3.86 -6.32
N GLY A 301 0.34 4.56 -5.33
CA GLY A 301 -0.25 3.95 -4.14
C GLY A 301 0.83 3.49 -3.16
N GLU A 302 0.76 2.25 -2.67
CA GLU A 302 1.80 1.64 -1.82
C GLU A 302 2.53 0.49 -2.53
N ARG A 303 2.58 0.55 -3.86
CA ARG A 303 3.07 -0.56 -4.69
C ARG A 303 4.57 -0.79 -4.51
N ASP A 304 5.36 0.27 -4.33
CA ASP A 304 6.80 0.19 -4.09
C ASP A 304 7.15 -0.27 -2.67
N ARG A 305 6.18 -0.34 -1.75
CA ARG A 305 6.38 -0.94 -0.41
C ARG A 305 6.56 -2.45 -0.42
N GLY A 306 6.29 -3.14 -1.54
CA GLY A 306 6.65 -4.55 -1.65
C GLY A 306 6.15 -5.30 -2.87
N ALA A 307 5.01 -4.93 -3.46
CA ALA A 307 4.46 -5.64 -4.61
C ALA A 307 5.42 -5.62 -5.82
N ASN A 308 6.03 -4.46 -6.13
CA ASN A 308 7.03 -4.36 -7.20
C ASN A 308 8.30 -5.18 -6.89
N TRP A 309 8.74 -5.23 -5.64
CA TRP A 309 9.91 -6.03 -5.23
C TRP A 309 9.65 -7.52 -5.31
N ALA A 310 8.49 -7.98 -4.84
CA ALA A 310 8.08 -9.38 -4.94
C ALA A 310 7.93 -9.82 -6.40
N ALA A 311 7.31 -8.99 -7.25
CA ALA A 311 7.22 -9.25 -8.68
C ALA A 311 8.61 -9.38 -9.30
N ARG A 312 9.51 -8.41 -9.08
CA ARG A 312 10.90 -8.47 -9.59
C ARG A 312 11.62 -9.73 -9.14
N TRP A 313 11.52 -10.10 -7.88
CA TRP A 313 12.18 -11.29 -7.34
C TRP A 313 11.61 -12.58 -7.96
N LEU A 314 10.29 -12.70 -8.06
CA LEU A 314 9.66 -13.86 -8.71
C LEU A 314 10.11 -14.00 -10.16
N GLU A 315 10.06 -12.90 -10.89
CA GLU A 315 10.40 -12.84 -12.30
C GLU A 315 11.90 -13.08 -12.56
N GLN A 316 12.78 -12.50 -11.74
CA GLN A 316 14.23 -12.72 -11.80
C GLN A 316 14.60 -14.19 -11.64
N ASN A 317 13.86 -14.93 -10.80
CA ASN A 317 14.08 -16.34 -10.54
C ASN A 317 13.32 -17.27 -11.50
N GLY A 318 12.66 -16.72 -12.53
CA GLY A 318 11.99 -17.50 -13.59
C GLY A 318 10.70 -18.19 -13.16
N TYR A 319 10.12 -17.82 -12.01
CA TYR A 319 8.88 -18.41 -11.55
C TYR A 319 7.75 -18.17 -12.55
N ASP A 320 6.92 -19.20 -12.75
CA ASP A 320 5.72 -19.11 -13.56
C ASP A 320 4.61 -18.41 -12.75
N VAL A 321 4.64 -17.07 -12.76
CA VAL A 321 3.70 -16.22 -12.03
C VAL A 321 2.64 -15.61 -12.95
N THR A 322 1.42 -15.45 -12.44
CA THR A 322 0.38 -14.57 -12.96
C THR A 322 -0.07 -13.59 -11.88
N TYR A 323 -0.75 -12.53 -12.28
CA TYR A 323 -1.11 -11.43 -11.40
C TYR A 323 -2.62 -11.18 -11.38
N ALA A 324 -3.11 -10.81 -10.20
CA ALA A 324 -4.48 -10.38 -9.98
C ALA A 324 -4.51 -9.31 -8.88
N THR A 325 -5.68 -8.75 -8.60
CA THR A 325 -5.89 -7.76 -7.54
C THR A 325 -6.83 -8.30 -6.45
N SER A 326 -6.85 -7.65 -5.29
CA SER A 326 -7.87 -7.91 -4.28
C SER A 326 -9.30 -7.73 -4.81
N THR A 327 -9.52 -6.81 -5.75
CA THR A 327 -10.81 -6.64 -6.43
C THR A 327 -11.16 -7.80 -7.35
N ASP A 328 -10.20 -8.41 -8.05
CA ASP A 328 -10.44 -9.63 -8.85
C ASP A 328 -10.85 -10.83 -7.98
N MET A 329 -10.22 -10.94 -6.81
CA MET A 329 -10.58 -11.95 -5.81
C MET A 329 -12.03 -11.78 -5.35
N GLN A 330 -12.43 -10.54 -5.06
CA GLN A 330 -13.79 -10.21 -4.62
C GLN A 330 -14.83 -10.38 -5.73
N GLN A 331 -14.55 -9.91 -6.95
CA GLN A 331 -15.44 -10.05 -8.11
C GLN A 331 -15.51 -11.48 -8.64
N ASN A 332 -14.70 -12.37 -8.09
CA ASN A 332 -14.57 -13.75 -8.49
C ASN A 332 -14.15 -13.92 -9.97
N THR A 333 -13.32 -13.00 -10.48
CA THR A 333 -12.84 -13.03 -11.87
C THR A 333 -11.69 -13.99 -12.09
N ILE A 334 -10.99 -14.43 -11.03
CA ILE A 334 -9.92 -15.44 -11.11
C ILE A 334 -10.36 -16.79 -10.52
N ASN A 335 -9.93 -17.90 -11.12
CA ASN A 335 -10.12 -19.23 -10.56
C ASN A 335 -8.86 -19.68 -9.80
N LEU A 336 -8.92 -19.75 -8.47
CA LEU A 336 -7.77 -20.17 -7.66
C LEU A 336 -7.34 -21.62 -7.90
N GLY A 337 -8.19 -22.46 -8.48
CA GLY A 337 -7.85 -23.84 -8.86
C GLY A 337 -6.84 -23.92 -10.01
N ASN A 338 -6.60 -22.83 -10.72
CA ASN A 338 -5.61 -22.74 -11.81
C ASN A 338 -4.17 -22.62 -11.28
N TYR A 339 -3.99 -22.45 -9.97
CA TYR A 339 -2.68 -22.12 -9.36
C TYR A 339 -2.24 -23.13 -8.31
N LYS A 340 -0.93 -23.17 -8.03
CA LYS A 340 -0.35 -24.01 -6.96
C LYS A 340 -0.08 -23.22 -5.68
N VAL A 341 0.23 -21.93 -5.83
CA VAL A 341 0.51 -21.01 -4.73
C VAL A 341 -0.30 -19.72 -4.91
N TYR A 342 -1.02 -19.31 -3.88
CA TYR A 342 -1.47 -17.94 -3.70
C TYR A 342 -0.40 -17.16 -2.95
N MET A 343 -0.02 -15.98 -3.45
CA MET A 343 0.93 -15.09 -2.81
C MET A 343 0.34 -13.72 -2.53
N SER A 344 0.41 -13.30 -1.26
CA SER A 344 0.21 -11.92 -0.81
C SER A 344 1.60 -11.27 -0.63
N PRO A 345 1.97 -10.26 -1.45
CA PRO A 345 3.35 -9.82 -1.58
C PRO A 345 3.79 -8.80 -0.52
N ASN A 346 2.87 -8.07 0.09
CA ASN A 346 3.14 -6.98 1.03
C ASN A 346 1.94 -6.80 1.99
N HIS A 347 1.83 -5.62 2.61
CA HIS A 347 0.82 -5.30 3.61
C HIS A 347 -0.61 -5.42 3.04
N ASP A 348 -1.31 -6.47 3.46
CA ASP A 348 -2.58 -6.91 2.87
C ASP A 348 -3.68 -7.01 3.93
N GLU A 349 -4.02 -5.86 4.52
CA GLU A 349 -4.81 -5.76 5.75
C GLU A 349 -6.33 -5.87 5.53
N TYR A 350 -6.84 -5.48 4.36
CA TYR A 350 -8.26 -5.20 4.09
C TYR A 350 -8.93 -6.25 3.21
N TRP A 351 -9.76 -7.08 3.82
CA TRP A 351 -10.34 -8.26 3.18
C TRP A 351 -11.86 -8.27 3.24
N SER A 352 -12.52 -8.59 2.13
CA SER A 352 -13.94 -8.92 2.17
C SER A 352 -14.13 -10.36 2.66
N ALA A 353 -15.31 -10.67 3.20
CA ALA A 353 -15.65 -12.03 3.60
C ALA A 353 -15.58 -12.99 2.40
N GLN A 354 -16.00 -12.54 1.21
CA GLN A 354 -15.96 -13.32 -0.01
C GLN A 354 -14.53 -13.69 -0.43
N MET A 355 -13.57 -12.76 -0.34
CA MET A 355 -12.17 -13.05 -0.62
C MET A 355 -11.62 -14.13 0.34
N TYR A 356 -11.95 -14.01 1.63
CA TYR A 356 -11.52 -14.97 2.65
C TYR A 356 -12.11 -16.37 2.41
N ASP A 357 -13.43 -16.47 2.20
CA ASP A 357 -14.12 -17.74 1.97
C ASP A 357 -13.60 -18.44 0.71
N LYS A 358 -13.35 -17.67 -0.36
CA LYS A 358 -12.74 -18.15 -1.59
C LYS A 358 -11.33 -18.70 -1.37
N LEU A 359 -10.49 -17.99 -0.63
CA LEU A 359 -9.13 -18.44 -0.35
C LEU A 359 -9.14 -19.69 0.54
N GLN A 360 -9.98 -19.73 1.57
CA GLN A 360 -10.14 -20.88 2.45
C GLN A 360 -10.62 -22.12 1.68
N ALA A 361 -11.61 -21.97 0.80
CA ALA A 361 -12.10 -23.08 -0.02
C ALA A 361 -11.05 -23.61 -1.01
N ALA A 362 -10.17 -22.74 -1.52
CA ALA A 362 -9.08 -23.14 -2.39
C ALA A 362 -7.93 -23.82 -1.63
N GLU A 363 -7.61 -23.34 -0.42
CA GLU A 363 -6.64 -23.98 0.48
C GLU A 363 -7.06 -25.41 0.85
N GLN A 364 -8.34 -25.61 1.18
CA GLN A 364 -8.92 -26.94 1.44
C GLN A 364 -8.82 -27.90 0.23
N LYS A 365 -8.67 -27.36 -0.98
CA LYS A 365 -8.47 -28.11 -2.23
C LYS A 365 -6.99 -28.24 -2.62
N GLY A 366 -6.07 -27.83 -1.75
CA GLY A 366 -4.63 -28.02 -1.92
C GLY A 366 -3.87 -26.81 -2.45
N LEU A 367 -4.46 -25.61 -2.48
CA LEU A 367 -3.72 -24.37 -2.77
C LEU A 367 -2.76 -24.05 -1.61
N ASN A 368 -1.49 -23.78 -1.93
CA ASN A 368 -0.52 -23.33 -0.92
C ASN A 368 -0.62 -21.82 -0.74
N LEU A 369 -0.43 -21.34 0.49
CA LEU A 369 -0.53 -19.92 0.82
C LEU A 369 0.84 -19.36 1.22
N ALA A 370 1.24 -18.25 0.62
CA ALA A 370 2.41 -17.48 0.99
C ALA A 370 2.01 -16.04 1.33
N PHE A 371 2.12 -15.66 2.60
CA PHE A 371 1.94 -14.28 3.06
C PHE A 371 3.32 -13.71 3.42
N LEU A 372 3.79 -12.73 2.66
CA LEU A 372 5.14 -12.16 2.84
C LEU A 372 5.15 -10.92 3.75
N ALA A 373 4.07 -10.69 4.48
CA ALA A 373 3.90 -9.56 5.39
C ALA A 373 3.19 -9.96 6.69
N ALA A 374 3.09 -9.01 7.61
CA ALA A 374 2.28 -9.11 8.82
C ALA A 374 0.99 -8.29 8.69
N ASN A 375 0.11 -8.41 9.68
CA ASN A 375 -1.17 -7.69 9.74
C ASN A 375 -2.10 -7.98 8.54
N SER A 376 -1.94 -9.13 7.90
CA SER A 376 -2.81 -9.56 6.80
C SER A 376 -4.18 -10.02 7.29
N ILE A 377 -5.22 -9.80 6.49
CA ILE A 377 -6.60 -10.25 6.78
C ILE A 377 -7.09 -9.74 8.15
N TYR A 378 -6.84 -8.46 8.45
CA TYR A 378 -7.15 -7.90 9.76
C TYR A 378 -8.52 -7.20 9.79
N TRP A 379 -8.78 -6.35 8.80
CA TRP A 379 -10.03 -5.59 8.71
C TRP A 379 -10.98 -6.21 7.69
N GLN A 380 -12.24 -6.38 8.11
CA GLN A 380 -13.30 -6.74 7.17
C GLN A 380 -13.76 -5.49 6.40
N VAL A 381 -13.80 -5.60 5.08
CA VAL A 381 -14.37 -4.58 4.19
C VAL A 381 -15.58 -5.10 3.44
N ARG A 382 -16.36 -4.17 2.89
CA ARG A 382 -17.40 -4.41 1.90
C ARG A 382 -17.13 -3.52 0.70
N SER A 383 -17.57 -3.97 -0.45
CA SER A 383 -17.49 -3.17 -1.66
C SER A 383 -18.86 -2.77 -2.14
N GLU A 384 -18.90 -1.57 -2.69
CA GLU A 384 -20.08 -0.88 -3.16
C GLU A 384 -19.79 -0.32 -4.55
N PRO A 385 -20.83 -0.12 -5.39
CA PRO A 385 -20.63 0.57 -6.66
C PRO A 385 -20.24 2.03 -6.43
N SER A 386 -19.52 2.64 -7.39
CA SER A 386 -19.35 4.10 -7.39
C SER A 386 -20.66 4.81 -7.71
N SER A 387 -20.67 6.14 -7.59
CA SER A 387 -21.83 6.96 -7.92
C SER A 387 -22.22 6.91 -9.40
N SER A 388 -21.35 6.40 -10.27
CA SER A 388 -21.65 6.10 -11.68
C SER A 388 -22.26 4.70 -11.92
N GLY A 389 -22.35 3.87 -10.88
CA GLY A 389 -22.88 2.51 -10.95
C GLY A 389 -21.85 1.43 -11.28
N GLN A 390 -20.57 1.78 -11.46
CA GLN A 390 -19.50 0.78 -11.65
C GLN A 390 -19.29 -0.04 -10.38
N ALA A 391 -19.35 -1.36 -10.49
CA ALA A 391 -19.25 -2.28 -9.36
C ALA A 391 -17.87 -2.21 -8.67
N ASP A 392 -17.87 -2.36 -7.34
CA ASP A 392 -16.67 -2.50 -6.50
C ASP A 392 -15.66 -1.34 -6.59
N ARG A 393 -16.14 -0.13 -6.86
CA ARG A 393 -15.33 1.09 -6.90
C ARG A 393 -15.32 1.86 -5.59
N VAL A 394 -16.15 1.50 -4.61
CA VAL A 394 -16.13 2.06 -3.25
C VAL A 394 -15.89 0.97 -2.22
N MET A 395 -14.89 1.17 -1.35
CA MET A 395 -14.57 0.26 -0.25
C MET A 395 -15.03 0.86 1.09
N THR A 396 -15.84 0.10 1.81
CA THR A 396 -16.46 0.48 3.09
C THR A 396 -15.86 -0.31 4.24
N CYS A 397 -15.41 0.39 5.29
CA CYS A 397 -14.89 -0.21 6.52
C CYS A 397 -15.32 0.62 7.74
N TYR A 398 -15.89 -0.04 8.74
CA TYR A 398 -16.22 0.59 10.01
C TYR A 398 -15.21 0.15 11.08
N LYS A 399 -14.27 1.03 11.42
CA LYS A 399 -13.34 0.82 12.53
C LYS A 399 -13.88 1.49 13.78
N GLY A 400 -14.14 0.71 14.83
CA GLY A 400 -14.33 1.25 16.17
C GLY A 400 -15.54 2.17 16.36
N VAL A 401 -16.75 1.66 16.12
CA VAL A 401 -17.93 2.13 16.87
C VAL A 401 -18.36 0.98 17.76
N ALA A 402 -18.64 1.25 19.05
CA ALA A 402 -19.54 0.38 19.77
C ALA A 402 -20.80 0.34 18.93
N ALA A 403 -21.11 -0.84 18.40
CA ALA A 403 -22.37 -1.09 17.75
C ALA A 403 -23.47 -0.53 18.64
N GLY A 404 -24.09 0.57 18.25
CA GLY A 404 -25.45 0.84 18.68
C GLY A 404 -26.21 -0.45 18.38
N ALA A 405 -26.92 -0.96 19.38
CA ALA A 405 -27.51 -2.30 19.41
C ALA A 405 -28.10 -2.69 18.04
N GLY A 406 -27.35 -3.47 17.25
CA GLY A 406 -27.71 -3.83 15.87
C GLY A 406 -26.54 -4.10 14.94
N ALA A 407 -25.44 -3.34 15.01
CA ALA A 407 -24.30 -3.52 14.09
C ALA A 407 -23.21 -4.44 14.66
N ALA A 408 -23.49 -5.75 14.80
CA ALA A 408 -22.55 -6.71 15.39
C ALA A 408 -21.10 -6.55 14.87
N ARG A 409 -20.15 -6.34 15.79
CA ARG A 409 -18.70 -6.40 15.53
C ARG A 409 -18.37 -7.72 14.82
N ARG A 410 -18.11 -7.65 13.51
CA ARG A 410 -17.41 -8.71 12.78
C ARG A 410 -16.05 -8.16 12.36
N GLN A 411 -15.08 -8.28 13.28
CA GLN A 411 -13.74 -8.66 12.81
C GLN A 411 -13.88 -10.03 12.14
N LEU A 412 -13.10 -10.27 11.09
CA LEU A 412 -13.06 -11.59 10.45
C LEU A 412 -12.71 -12.63 11.52
N ARG A 413 -13.71 -13.44 11.90
CA ARG A 413 -13.52 -14.48 12.91
C ARG A 413 -12.94 -15.68 12.18
N VAL A 414 -11.63 -15.88 12.33
CA VAL A 414 -10.96 -17.10 11.89
C VAL A 414 -11.51 -18.26 12.73
N GLY A 415 -12.42 -19.04 12.15
CA GLY A 415 -12.88 -20.29 12.73
C GLY A 415 -12.02 -21.44 12.24
N ASP A 416 -11.36 -22.17 13.15
CA ASP A 416 -10.95 -23.55 12.85
C ASP A 416 -12.26 -24.34 12.63
N GLY A 417 -12.31 -25.14 11.57
CA GLY A 417 -13.47 -25.93 11.12
C GLY A 417 -13.97 -27.00 12.11
N ARG A 418 -13.69 -26.84 13.41
CA ARG A 418 -14.17 -27.65 14.54
C ARG A 418 -14.78 -26.83 15.67
N GLY A 419 -15.24 -25.61 15.40
CA GLY A 419 -16.10 -24.86 16.33
C GLY A 419 -15.44 -24.47 17.65
N ARG A 420 -14.11 -24.27 17.70
CA ARG A 420 -13.43 -23.67 18.85
C ARG A 420 -12.96 -22.25 18.54
N GLN A 421 -13.46 -21.29 19.32
CA GLN A 421 -13.07 -19.88 19.31
C GLN A 421 -11.61 -19.72 19.76
N LEU A 422 -10.75 -19.22 18.88
CA LEU A 422 -9.47 -18.63 19.27
C LEU A 422 -9.52 -17.14 18.93
N GLY A 423 -10.03 -16.34 19.87
CA GLY A 423 -9.86 -14.89 19.83
C GLY A 423 -8.46 -14.55 20.30
N LEU A 424 -7.67 -13.85 19.47
CA LEU A 424 -6.45 -13.20 19.92
C LEU A 424 -6.85 -11.98 20.78
N GLN A 425 -7.21 -12.24 22.03
CA GLN A 425 -7.45 -11.22 23.03
C GLN A 425 -6.11 -10.93 23.70
N ARG A 426 -5.47 -9.79 23.38
CA ARG A 426 -4.48 -9.20 24.30
C ARG A 426 -5.25 -8.76 25.55
N ARG A 427 -5.41 -9.67 26.51
CA ARG A 427 -5.95 -9.33 27.85
C ARG A 427 -4.94 -8.42 28.54
N ARG A 428 -5.36 -7.18 28.83
CA ARG A 428 -4.76 -6.39 29.91
C ARG A 428 -5.01 -7.14 31.21
N GLY A 429 -3.95 -7.57 31.87
CA GLY A 429 -4.04 -8.18 33.20
C GLY A 429 -4.45 -7.12 34.23
N THR A 430 -5.70 -7.16 34.68
CA THR A 430 -6.08 -6.60 35.98
C THR A 430 -6.00 -7.72 36.98
N GLY A 431 -4.99 -7.67 37.85
CA GLY A 431 -4.86 -8.58 38.98
C GLY A 431 -6.01 -8.37 39.96
N ALA A 432 -6.70 -9.46 40.29
CA ALA A 432 -7.46 -9.60 41.52
C ALA A 432 -7.38 -11.08 41.90
N GLY A 433 -6.46 -11.40 42.81
CA GLY A 433 -6.30 -12.74 43.36
C GLY A 433 -7.47 -13.08 44.27
N ARG A 434 -8.04 -14.28 44.07
CA ARG A 434 -8.78 -15.00 45.11
C ARG A 434 -8.36 -16.46 45.07
N ARG A 435 -7.79 -16.93 46.19
CA ARG A 435 -7.44 -18.33 46.45
C ARG A 435 -8.72 -19.18 46.55
N PRO A 436 -8.69 -20.46 46.13
CA PRO A 436 -9.78 -21.39 46.43
C PRO A 436 -9.58 -22.02 47.81
N GLY A 437 -10.68 -22.17 48.53
CA GLY A 437 -10.82 -23.08 49.68
C GLY A 437 -12.17 -23.79 49.53
N GLY A 438 -12.18 -25.10 49.80
CA GLY A 438 -13.36 -25.96 49.74
C GLY A 438 -13.30 -26.94 48.58
#